data_AF-A0A7C1NV53-F1
#
_entry.id   AF-A0A7C1NV53-F1
#
_cell.length_a   1.000
_cell.length_b   1.000
_cell.length_c   1.000
_cell.angle_alpha   90.00
_cell.angle_beta   90.00
_cell.angle_gamma   90.00
#
_symmetry.space_group_name_H-M   'P 1'
#
loop_
_entity.id
_entity.type
_entity.pdbx_description
1 polymer ?
#
loop_
_entity_poly.entity_id
_entity_poly.type
_entity_poly.pdbx_seq_one_letter_code
_entity_poly.pdbx_strand_id
1 'polypeptide(L)'
;EEEREEAAHYPDTLLETSGWKPGMIHHAAGALRYTEYDFFKRWIIRRMAEHENAPTDVSRDHEFTDWKALSAFVAEFLASAKA
;
A
#
# COMPACT_ATOMS: atom_id res chain seq x y z
N GLU A 1 2.86 -13.45 -0.42
CA GLU A 1 1.80 -13.96 0.47
C GLU A 1 1.99 -13.42 1.88
N GLU A 2 3.12 -13.71 2.52
CA GLU A 2 3.43 -13.26 3.90
C GLU A 2 3.24 -11.74 4.13
N GLU A 3 3.78 -10.87 3.27
CA GLU A 3 3.59 -9.41 3.40
C GLU A 3 2.12 -8.97 3.24
N ARG A 4 1.31 -9.71 2.47
CA ARG A 4 -0.11 -9.43 2.32
C ARG A 4 -0.90 -9.87 3.54
N GLU A 5 -0.50 -11.00 4.14
CA GLU A 5 -1.05 -11.49 5.40
C GLU A 5 -0.71 -10.54 6.55
N GLU A 6 0.54 -10.06 6.63
CA GLU A 6 0.93 -9.03 7.61
C GLU A 6 0.13 -7.75 7.43
N ALA A 7 -0.05 -7.29 6.18
CA ALA A 7 -0.82 -6.09 5.88
C ALA A 7 -2.28 -6.18 6.32
N ALA A 8 -2.86 -7.39 6.31
CA ALA A 8 -4.23 -7.64 6.76
C ALA A 8 -4.42 -7.35 8.26
N HIS A 9 -3.35 -7.42 9.06
CA HIS A 9 -3.37 -7.20 10.51
C HIS A 9 -3.10 -5.75 10.94
N TYR A 10 -2.58 -4.90 10.06
CA TYR A 10 -2.34 -3.47 10.37
C TYR A 10 -3.56 -2.71 10.92
N PRO A 11 -4.79 -2.89 10.42
CA PRO A 11 -5.94 -2.17 10.96
C PRO A 11 -6.38 -2.68 12.34
N ASP A 12 -6.00 -3.89 12.77
CA ASP A 12 -6.57 -4.57 13.95
C ASP A 12 -6.53 -3.67 15.20
N THR A 13 -5.37 -3.08 15.50
CA THR A 13 -5.23 -2.18 16.67
C THR A 13 -6.14 -0.95 16.59
N LEU A 14 -6.32 -0.38 15.39
CA LEU A 14 -7.22 0.76 15.19
C LEU A 14 -8.68 0.33 15.41
N LEU A 15 -9.08 -0.81 14.86
CA LEU A 15 -10.44 -1.34 14.98
C LEU A 15 -10.78 -1.68 16.43
N GLU A 16 -9.85 -2.30 17.15
CA GLU A 16 -10.00 -2.63 18.58
C GLU A 16 -10.10 -1.37 19.44
N THR A 17 -9.20 -0.40 19.23
CA THR A 17 -9.14 0.82 20.06
C THR A 17 -10.35 1.73 19.81
N SER A 18 -10.81 1.82 18.56
CA SER A 18 -11.92 2.71 18.19
C SER A 18 -13.30 2.07 18.35
N GLY A 19 -13.38 0.74 18.40
CA GLY A 19 -14.64 -0.01 18.30
C GLY A 19 -15.30 0.09 16.92
N TRP A 20 -14.65 0.73 15.95
CA TRP A 20 -15.16 0.88 14.60
C TRP A 20 -15.12 -0.45 13.85
N LYS A 21 -16.18 -0.76 13.11
CA LYS A 21 -16.29 -1.96 12.28
C LYS A 21 -16.54 -1.54 10.83
N PRO A 22 -15.50 -1.46 9.98
CA PRO A 22 -15.68 -1.12 8.58
C PRO A 22 -16.50 -2.21 7.88
N GLY A 23 -17.41 -1.81 7.00
CA GLY A 23 -18.17 -2.76 6.17
C GLY A 23 -17.34 -3.37 5.05
N MET A 24 -16.22 -2.73 4.67
CA MET A 24 -15.33 -3.16 3.60
C MET A 24 -13.90 -2.69 3.89
N ILE A 25 -12.89 -3.51 3.57
CA ILE A 25 -11.46 -3.19 3.73
C ILE A 25 -10.74 -3.58 2.43
N HIS A 26 -9.83 -2.73 1.97
CA HIS A 26 -8.93 -3.03 0.85
C HIS A 26 -7.54 -2.50 1.14
N HIS A 27 -6.53 -3.37 0.99
CA HIS A 27 -5.13 -3.02 1.16
C HIS A 27 -4.52 -2.70 -0.21
N ALA A 28 -4.42 -1.41 -0.51
CA ALA A 28 -3.68 -0.94 -1.68
C ALA A 28 -2.21 -0.79 -1.32
N ALA A 29 -1.34 -1.50 -2.04
CA ALA A 29 0.09 -1.26 -1.96
C ALA A 29 0.44 0.14 -2.50
N GLY A 30 1.64 0.62 -2.19
CA GLY A 30 2.11 1.95 -2.61
C GLY A 30 3.01 1.91 -3.84
N ALA A 31 3.85 2.94 -3.96
CA ALA A 31 4.87 3.04 -5.02
C ALA A 31 6.21 3.55 -4.46
N LEU A 32 7.32 3.09 -5.05
CA LEU A 32 8.64 3.68 -4.87
C LEU A 32 8.87 4.70 -5.99
N ARG A 33 8.69 5.99 -5.68
CA ARG A 33 8.79 7.09 -6.63
C ARG A 33 10.21 7.65 -6.71
N TYR A 34 11.17 6.81 -7.08
CA TYR A 34 12.59 7.16 -7.07
C TYR A 34 12.93 8.40 -7.90
N THR A 35 12.22 8.62 -9.01
CA THR A 35 12.49 9.76 -9.91
C THR A 35 12.17 11.10 -9.26
N GLU A 36 11.25 11.12 -8.28
CA GLU A 36 10.85 12.30 -7.52
C GLU A 36 11.67 12.53 -6.25
N TYR A 37 12.52 11.58 -5.86
CA TYR A 37 13.33 11.69 -4.65
C TYR A 37 14.61 12.48 -4.90
N ASP A 38 14.97 13.33 -3.94
CA ASP A 38 16.31 13.93 -3.87
C ASP A 38 17.40 12.88 -3.61
N PHE A 39 18.66 13.28 -3.74
CA PHE A 39 19.80 12.38 -3.61
C PHE A 39 19.83 11.61 -2.28
N PHE A 40 19.58 12.29 -1.15
CA PHE A 40 19.67 11.68 0.18
C PHE A 40 18.52 10.69 0.41
N LYS A 41 17.28 11.09 0.10
CA LYS A 41 16.11 10.22 0.22
C LYS A 41 16.25 8.99 -0.68
N ARG A 42 16.70 9.19 -1.92
CA ARG A 42 16.95 8.10 -2.87
C ARG A 42 17.98 7.11 -2.35
N TRP A 43 19.07 7.59 -1.74
CA TRP A 43 20.09 6.73 -1.14
C TRP A 43 19.56 5.90 0.03
N ILE A 44 18.80 6.51 0.95
CA ILE A 44 18.20 5.81 2.11
C ILE A 44 17.20 4.75 1.65
N ILE A 45 16.25 5.13 0.78
CA ILE A 45 15.21 4.21 0.32
C ILE A 45 15.82 3.05 -0.47
N ARG A 46 16.83 3.29 -1.32
CA ARG A 46 17.54 2.21 -2.01
C ARG A 46 18.17 1.23 -1.03
N ARG A 47 18.79 1.71 0.05
CA ARG A 47 19.41 0.86 1.09
C ARG A 47 18.38 -0.01 1.81
N MET A 48 17.21 0.54 2.12
CA MET A 48 16.09 -0.20 2.69
C MET A 48 15.55 -1.22 1.69
N ALA A 49 15.34 -0.82 0.43
CA ALA A 49 14.85 -1.74 -0.62
C ALA A 49 15.81 -2.91 -0.86
N GLU A 50 17.13 -2.70 -0.75
CA GLU A 50 18.13 -3.78 -0.78
C GLU A 50 17.95 -4.77 0.38
N HIS A 51 17.58 -4.29 1.58
CA HIS A 51 17.37 -5.13 2.76
C HIS A 51 16.05 -5.91 2.68
N GLU A 52 14.97 -5.25 2.24
CA GLU A 52 13.62 -5.82 2.08
C GLU A 52 13.46 -6.61 0.77
N ASN A 53 14.55 -6.82 0.02
CA ASN A 53 14.53 -7.51 -1.27
C ASN A 53 13.53 -6.91 -2.29
N ALA A 54 13.31 -5.59 -2.20
CA ALA A 54 12.43 -4.80 -3.04
C ALA A 54 13.20 -4.18 -4.23
N PRO A 55 12.52 -3.60 -5.24
CA PRO A 55 13.20 -2.99 -6.39
C PRO A 55 14.15 -1.83 -6.02
N THR A 56 15.40 -1.94 -6.47
CA THR A 56 16.49 -1.00 -6.18
C THR A 56 16.91 -0.16 -7.39
N ASP A 57 16.26 -0.35 -8.53
CA ASP A 57 16.47 0.45 -9.73
C ASP A 57 15.88 1.86 -9.51
N VAL A 58 16.76 2.79 -9.14
CA VAL A 58 16.40 4.18 -8.83
C VAL A 58 16.25 5.08 -10.05
N SER A 59 16.35 4.53 -11.26
CA SER A 59 16.19 5.30 -12.51
C SER A 59 14.73 5.46 -12.93
N ARG A 60 13.82 4.67 -12.33
CA ARG A 60 12.39 4.66 -12.61
C ARG A 60 11.59 4.52 -11.32
N ASP A 61 10.31 4.83 -11.42
CA ASP A 61 9.35 4.57 -10.35
C ASP A 61 8.87 3.11 -10.43
N HIS A 62 8.61 2.51 -9.27
CA HIS A 62 8.02 1.17 -9.16
C HIS A 62 6.63 1.30 -8.54
N GLU A 63 5.62 0.92 -9.31
CA GLU A 63 4.22 0.92 -8.88
C GLU A 63 3.85 -0.48 -8.39
N PHE A 64 3.33 -0.57 -7.17
CA PHE A 64 2.81 -1.83 -6.61
C PHE A 64 1.29 -1.80 -6.47
N THR A 65 0.67 -0.64 -6.61
CA THR A 65 -0.79 -0.51 -6.55
C THR A 65 -1.43 -1.30 -7.68
N ASP A 66 -2.28 -2.27 -7.34
CA ASP A 66 -3.22 -2.83 -8.29
C ASP A 66 -4.39 -1.85 -8.50
N TRP A 67 -4.17 -0.91 -9.41
CA TRP A 67 -5.15 0.12 -9.75
C TRP A 67 -6.49 -0.45 -10.24
N LYS A 68 -6.48 -1.64 -10.86
CA LYS A 68 -7.70 -2.29 -11.32
C LYS A 68 -8.50 -2.84 -10.13
N ALA A 69 -7.83 -3.50 -9.19
CA ALA A 69 -8.46 -3.99 -7.96
C ALA A 69 -8.99 -2.84 -7.10
N LEU A 70 -8.21 -1.77 -6.93
CA LEU A 70 -8.63 -0.58 -6.19
C LEU A 70 -9.85 0.08 -6.85
N SER A 71 -9.85 0.22 -8.17
CA SER A 71 -11.00 0.78 -8.90
C SER A 71 -12.27 -0.07 -8.73
N ALA A 72 -12.13 -1.41 -8.74
CA ALA A 72 -13.26 -2.31 -8.51
C ALA A 72 -13.80 -2.18 -7.08
N PHE A 73 -12.91 -2.14 -6.09
CA PHE A 73 -13.27 -1.92 -4.69
C PHE A 73 -14.04 -0.60 -4.48
N VAL A 74 -13.56 0.50 -5.07
CA VAL A 74 -14.23 1.81 -4.96
C VAL A 74 -15.61 1.78 -5.61
N ALA A 75 -15.76 1.11 -6.76
CA ALA A 75 -17.07 0.96 -7.40
C ALA A 75 -18.05 0.18 -6.52
N GLU A 76 -17.60 -0.91 -5.89
CA GLU A 76 -18.41 -1.71 -4.97
C GLU A 76 -18.76 -0.92 -3.70
N PHE A 77 -17.80 -0.21 -3.13
CA PHE A 77 -18.03 0.68 -1.98
C PHE A 77 -19.08 1.75 -2.27
N LEU A 78 -19.05 2.37 -3.46
CA LEU A 78 -20.05 3.35 -3.85
C LEU A 78 -21.43 2.74 -4.10
N ALA A 79 -21.49 1.48 -4.54
CA ALA A 79 -22.75 0.76 -4.70
C ALA A 79 -23.36 0.39 -3.34
N SER A 80 -22.54 -0.09 -2.39
CA SER A 80 -23.01 -0.46 -1.05
C SER A 80 -23.42 0.76 -0.21
N ALA A 81 -22.76 1.90 -0.36
CA ALA A 81 -23.12 3.13 0.35
C ALA A 81 -24.42 3.80 -0.12
N LYS A 82 -24.89 3.44 -1.32
CA LYS A 82 -26.14 3.97 -1.91
C LYS A 82 -27.37 3.11 -1.63
N ALA A 83 -27.16 1.87 -1.19
CA ALA A 83 -28.23 0.92 -0.84
C ALA A 83 -28.75 1.19 0.58
#